data_AF-A0A4C1YZT6-F1
#
_entry.id   AF-A0A4C1YZT6-F1
#
_cell.length_a   1.000
_cell.length_b   1.000
_cell.length_c   1.000
_cell.angle_alpha   90.00
_cell.angle_beta   90.00
_cell.angle_gamma   90.00
#
_symmetry.space_group_name_H-M   'P 1'
#
loop_
_entity.id
_entity.type
_entity.pdbx_description
1 polymer ?
#
loop_
_entity_poly.entity_id
_entity_poly.type
_entity_poly.pdbx_seq_one_letter_code
_entity_poly.pdbx_strand_id
1 'polypeptide(L)'
;MPTLDENQVRSREKLPKLINRKDVNFTMITLDHTHFATQQILKEFGFNDDEIGDFVALTRDRNVEVRFIEFMPFSGNAWETNQLVGWRTALTAAAAAVPAPGLQPLPGSPHDTAKRWAVPGWAGAVGFISSMTEHFCTGCNRLRLMADGSLKVCLFGASEISLRDALRAGACDDEIAALIRAALRNKKPSHAGNNMLHPIVHAESRANAKPTNDTDRRLTASTQPSSGAAAVAAAMAVTAVPWQLRQQRAYCNDARLSHLDDQGRARMVDVGAKAVTRRVAVAVCSVRVAAPVLRLLRAAGLPKGDALTVAEIAGVMGAKRTADLIPLCHPLPLDCVRVSVHLPTDSIGALRVQCEVCVRAPTGAEMEALTGAAVAALALYDMCKSADKNIVISDLRLLHKSGGRSDINLQSLSPATSTPVTSPSDDCAETYAPTGFPHL
;
A
#
# COMPACT_ATOMS: atom_id res chain seq x y z
N MET A 1 -7.00 47.76 3.46
CA MET A 1 -6.62 46.35 3.66
C MET A 1 -5.56 46.02 2.62
N PRO A 2 -4.29 45.77 3.00
CA PRO A 2 -3.32 45.31 2.03
C PRO A 2 -3.61 43.83 1.75
N THR A 3 -3.90 43.54 0.49
CA THR A 3 -3.95 42.19 -0.07
C THR A 3 -2.61 41.50 0.16
N LEU A 4 -2.64 40.31 0.78
CA LEU A 4 -1.47 39.44 0.88
C LEU A 4 -1.00 39.12 -0.55
N ASP A 5 0.24 39.50 -0.86
CA ASP A 5 0.91 39.25 -2.13
C ASP A 5 1.11 37.73 -2.32
N GLU A 6 0.46 37.16 -3.34
CA GLU A 6 0.56 35.76 -3.76
C GLU A 6 2.01 35.29 -4.02
N ASN A 7 2.97 36.21 -4.12
CA ASN A 7 4.38 35.88 -4.37
C ASN A 7 5.19 35.43 -3.15
N GLN A 8 4.70 35.60 -1.89
CA GLN A 8 5.48 35.16 -0.72
C GLN A 8 5.52 33.63 -0.52
N VAL A 9 4.72 32.86 -1.26
CA VAL A 9 4.64 31.39 -1.14
C VAL A 9 5.62 30.66 -2.08
N ARG A 10 6.37 31.36 -2.96
CA ARG A 10 7.08 30.72 -4.09
C ARG A 10 8.61 30.68 -4.07
N SER A 11 9.32 31.17 -3.05
CA SER A 11 10.79 31.01 -3.02
C SER A 11 11.19 29.63 -2.48
N ARG A 12 11.40 28.66 -3.39
CA ARG A 12 11.86 27.29 -3.08
C ARG A 12 13.25 27.23 -2.42
N GLU A 13 14.03 28.31 -2.51
CA GLU A 13 15.41 28.38 -2.04
C GLU A 13 15.55 28.53 -0.50
N LYS A 14 14.47 28.89 0.20
CA LYS A 14 14.46 29.08 1.67
C LYS A 14 13.69 27.99 2.43
N LEU A 15 13.44 26.86 1.80
CA LEU A 15 12.73 25.72 2.40
C LEU A 15 13.74 24.68 2.89
N PRO A 16 13.55 24.05 4.06
CA PRO A 16 14.39 22.95 4.55
C PRO A 16 14.61 21.86 3.50
N LYS A 17 15.77 21.18 3.53
CA LYS A 17 16.22 20.25 2.49
C LYS A 17 15.19 19.14 2.21
N LEU A 18 14.42 18.70 3.21
CA LEU A 18 13.34 17.71 3.09
C LEU A 18 12.15 18.14 2.25
N ILE A 19 11.80 19.42 2.21
CA ILE A 19 10.73 19.90 1.32
C ILE A 19 11.16 19.78 -0.15
N ASN A 20 12.45 19.70 -0.41
CA ASN A 20 13.03 19.55 -1.74
C ASN A 20 13.36 18.09 -2.12
N ARG A 21 13.19 17.14 -1.19
CA ARG A 21 13.39 15.70 -1.41
C ARG A 21 12.10 15.06 -1.96
N LYS A 22 12.20 14.35 -3.09
CA LYS A 22 11.06 13.69 -3.76
C LYS A 22 10.59 12.41 -3.05
N ASP A 23 11.36 11.97 -2.07
CA ASP A 23 11.27 10.70 -1.33
C ASP A 23 10.58 10.84 0.04
N VAL A 24 10.21 12.05 0.45
CA VAL A 24 9.53 12.28 1.74
C VAL A 24 8.15 12.88 1.54
N ASN A 25 7.14 12.17 2.05
CA ASN A 25 5.74 12.59 2.01
C ASN A 25 5.51 13.78 2.95
N PHE A 26 5.72 15.00 2.44
CA PHE A 26 5.34 16.23 3.12
C PHE A 26 3.81 16.39 3.05
N THR A 27 3.11 16.19 4.16
CA THR A 27 1.66 16.42 4.22
C THR A 27 1.42 17.81 4.80
N MET A 28 1.21 18.79 3.92
CA MET A 28 0.73 20.12 4.31
C MET A 28 -0.78 20.01 4.58
N ILE A 29 -1.18 20.22 5.83
CA ILE A 29 -2.58 20.20 6.27
C ILE A 29 -2.97 21.64 6.62
N THR A 30 -3.77 22.25 5.77
CA THR A 30 -4.41 23.53 6.08
C THR A 30 -5.43 23.31 7.21
N LEU A 31 -5.23 23.97 8.37
CA LEU A 31 -6.14 23.81 9.52
C LEU A 31 -7.29 24.83 9.45
N ASP A 32 -7.06 26.02 8.92
CA ASP A 32 -8.05 27.05 8.58
C ASP A 32 -7.47 28.01 7.50
N HIS A 33 -8.22 29.02 7.07
CA HIS A 33 -7.77 29.98 6.04
C HIS A 33 -6.57 30.85 6.46
N THR A 34 -6.09 30.77 7.71
CA THR A 34 -5.05 31.64 8.27
C THR A 34 -3.88 30.91 8.94
N HIS A 35 -3.99 29.59 9.19
CA HIS A 35 -3.00 28.74 9.86
C HIS A 35 -2.74 27.47 9.04
N PHE A 36 -1.47 27.26 8.69
CA PHE A 36 -1.01 26.04 8.03
C PHE A 36 -0.29 25.15 9.04
N ALA A 37 -0.70 23.88 9.15
CA ALA A 37 0.08 22.90 9.88
C ALA A 37 0.81 21.98 8.91
N THR A 38 2.09 21.71 9.18
CA THR A 38 2.83 20.68 8.48
C THR A 38 3.27 19.60 9.46
N GLN A 39 3.24 18.34 9.03
CA GLN A 39 3.72 17.23 9.83
C GLN A 39 5.03 16.68 9.25
N GLN A 40 6.08 16.69 10.06
CA GLN A 40 7.38 16.14 9.72
C GLN A 40 7.61 14.85 10.50
N ILE A 41 7.72 13.73 9.79
CA ILE A 41 8.01 12.43 10.39
C ILE A 41 9.50 12.38 10.73
N LEU A 42 9.83 12.13 11.99
CA LEU A 42 11.20 11.90 12.44
C LEU A 42 11.48 10.40 12.42
N LYS A 43 12.24 9.95 11.42
CA LYS A 43 12.47 8.54 11.15
C LYS A 43 13.56 7.99 12.06
N GLU A 44 14.79 8.42 11.86
CA GLU A 44 15.99 7.86 12.49
C GLU A 44 17.02 8.97 12.71
N PHE A 45 17.91 8.80 13.68
CA PHE A 45 19.08 9.66 13.84
C PHE A 45 19.96 9.62 12.58
N GLY A 46 20.41 10.78 12.12
CA GLY A 46 21.16 10.96 10.88
C GLY A 46 20.31 10.94 9.60
N PHE A 47 18.98 10.76 9.69
CA PHE A 47 18.11 10.81 8.51
C PHE A 47 17.57 12.21 8.25
N ASN A 48 16.99 12.83 9.28
CA ASN A 48 16.39 14.17 9.19
C ASN A 48 16.28 14.96 10.49
N ASP A 49 16.86 14.45 11.57
CA ASP A 49 16.95 15.14 12.86
C ASP A 49 17.82 16.40 12.79
N ASP A 50 18.76 16.48 11.87
CA ASP A 50 19.57 17.68 11.60
C ASP A 50 18.76 18.86 11.05
N GLU A 51 17.58 18.59 10.45
CA GLU A 51 16.73 19.62 9.86
C GLU A 51 15.73 20.24 10.85
N ILE A 52 15.66 19.73 12.10
CA ILE A 52 14.73 20.23 13.11
C ILE A 52 14.87 21.76 13.28
N GLY A 53 16.10 22.27 13.33
CA GLY A 53 16.36 23.70 13.45
C GLY A 53 15.85 24.53 12.28
N ASP A 54 16.02 24.04 11.05
CA ASP A 54 15.55 24.71 9.83
C ASP A 54 14.02 24.80 9.82
N PHE A 55 13.36 23.74 10.24
CA PHE A 55 11.91 23.69 10.38
C PHE A 55 11.38 24.60 11.48
N VAL A 56 12.08 24.69 12.61
CA VAL A 56 11.75 25.64 13.67
C VAL A 56 11.89 27.06 13.12
N ALA A 57 13.00 27.39 12.45
CA ALA A 57 13.25 28.71 11.87
C ALA A 57 12.16 29.14 10.85
N LEU A 58 11.51 28.19 10.17
CA LEU A 58 10.38 28.44 9.28
C LEU A 58 9.21 29.17 9.97
N THR A 59 9.04 28.95 11.28
CA THR A 59 7.95 29.52 12.09
C THR A 59 8.23 30.95 12.53
N ARG A 60 9.42 31.50 12.25
CA ARG A 60 9.80 32.86 12.68
C ARG A 60 8.90 33.92 12.07
N ASP A 61 8.83 33.95 10.75
CA ASP A 61 8.13 35.01 10.00
C ASP A 61 6.80 34.53 9.41
N ARG A 62 6.43 33.26 9.63
CA ARG A 62 5.25 32.63 9.03
C ARG A 62 4.32 32.10 10.10
N ASN A 63 3.03 32.39 9.97
CA ASN A 63 1.96 31.82 10.80
C ASN A 63 1.70 30.34 10.44
N VAL A 64 2.67 29.49 10.72
CA VAL A 64 2.64 28.05 10.45
C VAL A 64 2.97 27.26 11.71
N GLU A 65 2.29 26.13 11.89
CA GLU A 65 2.59 25.17 12.94
C GLU A 65 3.36 23.97 12.36
N VAL A 66 4.64 23.84 12.71
CA VAL A 66 5.44 22.68 12.29
C VAL A 66 5.36 21.60 13.36
N ARG A 67 4.75 20.47 13.04
CA ARG A 67 4.55 19.33 13.96
C ARG A 67 5.52 18.20 13.65
N PHE A 68 6.40 17.89 14.58
CA PHE A 68 7.25 16.71 14.51
C PHE A 68 6.49 15.50 15.04
N ILE A 69 6.44 14.41 14.28
CA ILE A 69 5.80 13.16 14.68
C ILE A 69 6.83 12.04 14.74
N GLU A 70 6.78 11.28 15.83
CA GLU A 70 7.59 10.08 16.00
C GLU A 70 7.24 9.05 14.92
N PHE A 71 8.26 8.56 14.20
CA PHE A 71 8.07 7.48 13.25
C PHE A 71 7.51 6.25 13.94
N MET A 72 6.55 5.62 13.27
CA MET A 72 5.89 4.41 13.74
C MET A 72 6.34 3.26 12.81
N PRO A 73 7.35 2.46 13.21
CA PRO A 73 7.96 1.46 12.35
C PRO A 73 7.10 0.19 12.26
N PHE A 74 5.94 0.26 11.59
CA PHE A 74 5.09 -0.91 11.44
C PHE A 74 5.39 -1.68 10.14
N SER A 75 5.92 -2.88 10.32
CA SER A 75 5.80 -4.01 9.39
C SER A 75 4.87 -5.05 10.04
N GLY A 76 3.57 -4.78 10.03
CA GLY A 76 2.60 -5.55 10.82
C GLY A 76 2.68 -5.22 12.32
N ASN A 77 2.74 -6.25 13.18
CA ASN A 77 2.85 -6.11 14.65
C ASN A 77 4.29 -6.22 15.19
N ALA A 78 5.30 -6.31 14.31
CA ALA A 78 6.70 -6.42 14.71
C ALA A 78 7.30 -5.04 15.05
N TRP A 79 8.13 -4.98 16.10
CA TRP A 79 8.68 -3.76 16.68
C TRP A 79 10.20 -3.69 16.48
N GLU A 80 10.69 -2.64 15.81
CA GLU A 80 12.12 -2.32 15.74
C GLU A 80 12.39 -0.99 16.46
N THR A 81 13.03 -1.04 17.62
CA THR A 81 13.25 0.13 18.51
C THR A 81 14.53 0.91 18.19
N ASN A 82 15.39 0.39 17.32
CA ASN A 82 16.71 0.98 17.06
C ASN A 82 16.67 2.19 16.10
N GLN A 83 15.46 2.68 15.79
CA GLN A 83 15.18 3.63 14.70
C GLN A 83 14.12 4.68 15.13
N LEU A 84 14.22 5.24 16.34
CA LEU A 84 13.24 6.21 16.84
C LEU A 84 13.93 7.45 17.41
N VAL A 85 13.62 8.62 16.85
CA VAL A 85 13.92 9.92 17.46
C VAL A 85 12.71 10.31 18.32
N GLY A 86 12.87 10.23 19.65
CA GLY A 86 11.80 10.55 20.59
C GLY A 86 11.47 12.04 20.63
N TRP A 87 10.24 12.39 21.02
CA TRP A 87 9.79 13.79 21.05
C TRP A 87 10.62 14.67 21.99
N ARG A 88 11.18 14.12 23.07
CA ARG A 88 12.07 14.86 23.99
C ARG A 88 13.36 15.25 23.31
N THR A 89 14.00 14.32 22.60
CA THR A 89 15.19 14.61 21.80
C THR A 89 14.90 15.67 20.74
N ALA A 90 13.77 15.55 20.06
CA ALA A 90 13.35 16.52 19.07
C ALA A 90 13.09 17.91 19.69
N LEU A 91 12.47 17.97 20.87
CA LEU A 91 12.29 19.21 21.62
C LEU A 91 13.64 19.82 22.04
N THR A 92 14.59 19.02 22.51
CA THR A 92 15.94 19.49 22.86
C THR A 92 16.65 20.07 21.64
N ALA A 93 16.59 19.40 20.48
CA ALA A 93 17.16 19.90 19.24
C ALA A 93 16.50 21.21 18.79
N ALA A 94 15.16 21.30 18.89
CA ALA A 94 14.42 22.50 18.56
C ALA A 94 14.75 23.66 19.51
N ALA A 95 14.91 23.39 20.81
CA ALA A 95 15.28 24.38 21.81
C ALA A 95 16.71 24.89 21.61
N ALA A 96 17.63 24.03 21.19
CA ALA A 96 19.01 24.41 20.87
C ALA A 96 19.11 25.28 19.59
N ALA A 97 18.12 25.19 18.69
CA ALA A 97 18.12 25.92 17.42
C ALA A 97 17.56 27.35 17.51
N VAL A 98 17.06 27.78 18.68
CA VAL A 98 16.39 29.08 18.84
C VAL A 98 17.16 30.00 19.80
N PRO A 99 17.17 31.32 19.56
CA PRO A 99 17.79 32.26 20.48
C PRO A 99 17.00 32.40 21.79
N ALA A 100 17.64 32.92 22.84
CA ALA A 100 16.97 33.25 24.10
C ALA A 100 15.79 34.22 23.85
N PRO A 101 14.64 34.06 24.55
CA PRO A 101 14.41 33.23 25.74
C PRO A 101 14.09 31.75 25.47
N GLY A 102 14.18 31.29 24.22
CA GLY A 102 13.96 29.89 23.83
C GLY A 102 12.49 29.53 23.57
N LEU A 103 12.22 28.23 23.40
CA LEU A 103 10.87 27.68 23.21
C LEU A 103 10.07 27.70 24.51
N GLN A 104 8.87 28.27 24.47
CA GLN A 104 7.93 28.29 25.59
C GLN A 104 6.70 27.43 25.27
N PRO A 105 6.21 26.62 26.23
CA PRO A 105 5.02 25.80 26.01
C PRO A 105 3.78 26.67 25.82
N LEU A 106 2.96 26.30 24.85
CA LEU A 106 1.66 26.92 24.62
C LEU A 106 0.56 26.14 25.35
N PRO A 107 -0.51 26.80 25.81
CA PRO A 107 -1.68 26.11 26.34
C PRO A 107 -2.30 25.20 25.27
N GLY A 108 -2.72 24.01 25.70
CA GLY A 108 -3.35 22.99 24.88
C GLY A 108 -4.65 22.49 25.49
N SER A 109 -5.45 21.81 24.67
CA SER A 109 -6.66 21.10 25.06
C SER A 109 -6.33 19.68 25.55
N PRO A 110 -7.13 19.08 26.45
CA PRO A 110 -7.00 17.67 26.83
C PRO A 110 -7.05 16.68 25.66
N HIS A 111 -7.59 17.12 24.51
CA HIS A 111 -7.76 16.32 23.30
C HIS A 111 -6.68 16.59 22.24
N ASP A 112 -5.73 17.49 22.52
CA ASP A 112 -4.68 17.83 21.58
C ASP A 112 -3.71 16.67 21.41
N THR A 113 -3.31 16.48 20.16
CA THR A 113 -2.45 15.36 19.73
C THR A 113 -0.98 15.76 19.77
N ALA A 114 -0.72 17.03 19.51
CA ALA A 114 0.60 17.64 19.57
C ALA A 114 0.70 18.47 20.85
N LYS A 115 1.77 18.28 21.61
CA LYS A 115 2.19 19.25 22.60
C LYS A 115 2.81 20.43 21.84
N ARG A 116 2.47 21.67 22.18
CA ARG A 116 2.83 22.85 21.38
C ARG A 116 3.76 23.80 22.12
N TRP A 117 4.66 24.42 21.38
CA TRP A 117 5.60 25.44 21.85
C TRP A 117 5.68 26.58 20.83
N ALA A 118 6.05 27.76 21.29
CA ALA A 118 6.36 28.90 20.45
C ALA A 118 7.61 29.62 20.96
N VAL A 119 8.30 30.30 20.05
CA VAL A 119 9.36 31.24 20.43
C VAL A 119 8.72 32.62 20.59
N PRO A 120 8.91 33.31 21.72
CA PRO A 120 8.34 34.65 21.90
C PRO A 120 8.73 35.60 20.76
N GLY A 121 7.73 36.25 20.17
CA GLY A 121 7.89 37.18 19.05
C GLY A 121 7.93 36.54 17.65
N TRP A 122 7.86 35.20 17.54
CA TRP A 122 7.73 34.52 16.25
C TRP A 122 6.27 34.36 15.86
N ALA A 123 5.98 34.33 14.56
CA ALA A 123 4.62 34.27 14.04
C ALA A 123 3.95 32.89 14.17
N GLY A 124 4.74 31.82 14.14
CA GLY A 124 4.25 30.43 14.13
C GLY A 124 4.53 29.66 15.42
N ALA A 125 4.32 28.34 15.35
CA ALA A 125 4.48 27.44 16.48
C ALA A 125 5.10 26.10 16.06
N VAL A 126 5.60 25.36 17.04
CA VAL A 126 6.15 24.01 16.85
C VAL A 126 5.38 23.03 17.71
N GLY A 127 4.99 21.90 17.15
CA GLY A 127 4.28 20.83 17.83
C GLY A 127 5.09 19.54 17.86
N PHE A 128 4.89 18.71 18.89
CA PHE A 128 5.49 17.39 18.98
C PHE A 128 4.41 16.34 19.28
N ILE A 129 4.32 15.33 18.42
CA ILE A 129 3.36 14.22 18.51
C ILE A 129 4.13 12.97 18.93
N SER A 130 3.92 12.56 20.18
CA SER A 130 4.57 11.39 20.78
C SER A 130 3.77 10.11 20.49
N SER A 131 3.79 9.62 19.26
CA SER A 131 3.04 8.42 18.85
C SER A 131 3.46 7.15 19.61
N MET A 132 4.71 7.10 20.08
CA MET A 132 5.38 5.88 20.52
C MET A 132 5.90 5.99 21.96
N THR A 133 6.54 7.10 22.32
CA THR A 133 7.20 7.23 23.63
C THR A 133 6.27 7.72 24.74
N GLU A 134 5.16 8.38 24.42
CA GLU A 134 4.20 8.87 25.41
C GLU A 134 2.80 9.02 24.82
N HIS A 135 1.83 8.25 25.32
CA HIS A 135 0.48 8.24 24.76
C HIS A 135 -0.27 9.58 24.87
N PHE A 136 -0.93 10.00 23.79
CA PHE A 136 -1.98 11.04 23.82
C PHE A 136 -3.41 10.44 23.72
N CYS A 137 -3.50 9.12 23.62
CA CYS A 137 -4.75 8.41 23.30
C CYS A 137 -5.81 8.44 24.41
N THR A 138 -5.39 8.66 25.67
CA THR A 138 -6.27 8.75 26.84
C THR A 138 -7.30 9.86 26.68
N GLY A 139 -6.87 11.04 26.24
CA GLY A 139 -7.73 12.18 25.94
C GLY A 139 -8.30 12.18 24.53
N CYS A 140 -8.03 11.17 23.69
CA CYS A 140 -8.43 11.22 22.28
C CYS A 140 -9.97 11.17 22.10
N ASN A 141 -10.51 12.18 21.42
CA ASN A 141 -11.93 12.34 21.06
C ASN A 141 -12.24 12.04 19.57
N ARG A 142 -11.32 11.38 18.87
CA ARG A 142 -11.47 11.07 17.44
C ARG A 142 -11.91 9.63 17.21
N LEU A 143 -12.79 9.44 16.25
CA LEU A 143 -13.28 8.14 15.78
C LEU A 143 -13.08 8.04 14.27
N ARG A 144 -12.90 6.81 13.77
CA ARG A 144 -12.73 6.58 12.34
C ARG A 144 -13.86 5.71 11.81
N LEU A 145 -14.60 6.25 10.84
CA LEU A 145 -15.47 5.47 9.99
C LEU A 145 -14.67 5.06 8.75
N MET A 146 -14.58 3.76 8.51
CA MET A 146 -13.88 3.19 7.37
C MET A 146 -14.79 3.18 6.13
N ALA A 147 -14.18 3.09 4.94
CA ALA A 147 -14.92 3.14 3.67
C ALA A 147 -15.88 1.95 3.47
N ASP A 148 -15.62 0.83 4.14
CA ASP A 148 -16.51 -0.33 4.17
C ASP A 148 -17.69 -0.14 5.14
N GLY A 149 -17.77 0.99 5.86
CA GLY A 149 -18.82 1.29 6.83
C GLY A 149 -18.60 0.70 8.22
N SER A 150 -17.38 0.24 8.51
CA SER A 150 -16.96 -0.21 9.84
C SER A 150 -16.45 0.96 10.70
N LEU A 151 -16.82 0.98 11.97
CA LEU A 151 -16.35 1.92 12.97
C LEU A 151 -15.12 1.36 13.68
N LYS A 152 -14.04 2.15 13.69
CA LYS A 152 -12.80 1.86 14.42
C LYS A 152 -12.54 2.94 15.47
N VAL A 153 -12.58 2.54 16.75
CA VAL A 153 -12.45 3.46 17.90
C VAL A 153 -11.00 3.72 18.33
N CYS A 154 -10.06 2.90 17.88
CA CYS A 154 -8.64 3.03 18.16
C CYS A 154 -7.83 2.53 16.96
N LEU A 155 -6.83 3.29 16.54
CA LEU A 155 -5.93 2.88 15.46
C LEU A 155 -5.22 1.56 15.77
N PHE A 156 -4.84 1.36 17.04
CA PHE A 156 -4.19 0.15 17.55
C PHE A 156 -5.17 -0.97 17.93
N GLY A 157 -6.47 -0.70 17.93
CA GLY A 157 -7.47 -1.70 18.27
C GLY A 157 -7.64 -2.70 17.13
N ALA A 158 -7.64 -4.00 17.47
CA ALA A 158 -8.03 -5.04 16.54
C ALA A 158 -9.56 -5.09 16.33
N SER A 159 -10.33 -4.50 17.25
CA SER A 159 -11.79 -4.49 17.20
C SER A 159 -12.33 -3.42 16.25
N GLU A 160 -13.21 -3.85 15.36
CA GLU A 160 -13.98 -3.03 14.44
C GLU A 160 -15.44 -3.46 14.52
N ILE A 161 -16.36 -2.51 14.41
CA ILE A 161 -17.81 -2.78 14.48
C ILE A 161 -18.45 -2.30 13.19
N SER A 162 -19.12 -3.19 12.47
CA SER A 162 -19.80 -2.87 11.22
C SER A 162 -21.10 -2.11 11.49
N LEU A 163 -21.09 -0.77 11.33
CA LEU A 163 -22.32 0.03 11.39
C LEU A 163 -23.17 -0.18 10.13
N ARG A 164 -22.52 -0.44 9.00
CA ARG A 164 -23.17 -0.77 7.73
C ARG A 164 -24.13 -1.94 7.87
N ASP A 165 -23.69 -3.03 8.48
CA ASP A 165 -24.51 -4.25 8.55
C ASP A 165 -25.69 -4.06 9.50
N ALA A 166 -25.50 -3.32 10.62
CA ALA A 166 -26.60 -2.93 11.50
C ALA A 166 -27.64 -2.04 10.78
N LEU A 167 -27.18 -1.03 10.04
CA LEU A 167 -28.07 -0.16 9.25
C LEU A 167 -28.83 -0.95 8.17
N ARG A 168 -28.15 -1.87 7.46
CA ARG A 168 -28.78 -2.71 6.43
C ARG A 168 -29.77 -3.72 7.01
N ALA A 169 -29.59 -4.13 8.25
CA ALA A 169 -30.54 -4.97 8.98
C ALA A 169 -31.78 -4.20 9.48
N GLY A 170 -31.84 -2.88 9.27
CA GLY A 170 -32.96 -2.03 9.68
C GLY A 170 -32.88 -1.53 11.12
N ALA A 171 -31.69 -1.53 11.73
CA ALA A 171 -31.50 -1.02 13.09
C ALA A 171 -31.90 0.46 13.19
N CYS A 172 -32.58 0.84 14.27
CA CYS A 172 -32.98 2.22 14.52
C CYS A 172 -31.83 3.06 15.09
N ASP A 173 -31.99 4.39 15.13
CA ASP A 173 -30.97 5.32 15.62
C ASP A 173 -30.51 5.01 17.06
N ASP A 174 -31.42 4.56 17.93
CA ASP A 174 -31.09 4.19 19.31
C ASP A 174 -30.21 2.93 19.38
N GLU A 175 -30.47 1.95 18.51
CA GLU A 175 -29.66 0.73 18.41
C GLU A 175 -28.26 1.04 17.84
N ILE A 176 -28.18 1.90 16.81
CA ILE A 176 -26.91 2.38 16.27
C ILE A 176 -26.13 3.16 17.33
N ALA A 177 -26.79 4.06 18.06
CA ALA A 177 -26.17 4.80 19.15
C ALA A 177 -25.68 3.86 20.27
N ALA A 178 -26.44 2.81 20.60
CA ALA A 178 -26.02 1.80 21.56
C ALA A 178 -24.76 1.04 21.10
N LEU A 179 -24.67 0.67 19.82
CA LEU A 179 -23.49 0.03 19.22
C LEU A 179 -22.25 0.94 19.31
N ILE A 180 -22.40 2.21 18.96
CA ILE A 180 -21.30 3.19 19.05
C ILE A 180 -20.86 3.37 20.50
N ARG A 181 -21.80 3.52 21.45
CA ARG A 181 -21.47 3.64 22.89
C ARG A 181 -20.79 2.39 23.42
N ALA A 182 -21.20 1.20 22.99
CA ALA A 182 -20.54 -0.05 23.35
C ALA A 182 -19.11 -0.12 22.80
N ALA A 183 -18.90 0.28 21.55
CA ALA A 183 -17.58 0.40 20.94
C ALA A 183 -16.65 1.31 21.76
N LEU A 184 -17.18 2.48 22.16
CA LEU A 184 -16.45 3.47 22.96
C LEU A 184 -16.10 2.97 24.36
N ARG A 185 -17.04 2.29 25.04
CA ARG A 185 -16.77 1.70 26.36
C ARG A 185 -15.69 0.62 26.32
N ASN A 186 -15.53 -0.05 25.19
CA ASN A 186 -14.49 -1.06 25.00
C ASN A 186 -13.12 -0.47 24.61
N LYS A 187 -13.02 0.85 24.38
CA LYS A 187 -11.76 1.53 24.08
C LYS A 187 -10.82 1.43 25.28
N LYS A 188 -9.65 0.85 25.07
CA LYS A 188 -8.61 0.77 26.11
C LYS A 188 -8.00 2.17 26.38
N PRO A 189 -7.56 2.45 27.62
CA PRO A 189 -7.06 3.78 28.02
C PRO A 189 -5.87 4.27 27.18
N SER A 190 -4.90 3.39 26.89
CA SER A 190 -3.71 3.69 26.08
C SER A 190 -3.34 2.50 25.20
N HIS A 191 -2.78 2.76 24.01
CA HIS A 191 -2.20 1.78 23.07
C HIS A 191 -2.92 0.42 22.95
N ALA A 192 -4.25 0.41 22.90
CA ALA A 192 -5.06 -0.82 22.86
C ALA A 192 -4.75 -1.83 24.01
N GLY A 193 -4.22 -1.35 25.14
CA GLY A 193 -3.86 -2.17 26.31
C GLY A 193 -2.46 -2.79 26.24
N ASN A 194 -1.62 -2.39 25.27
CA ASN A 194 -0.28 -2.93 25.12
C ASN A 194 0.73 -2.22 26.05
N ASN A 195 1.04 -2.83 27.20
CA ASN A 195 1.96 -2.28 28.20
C ASN A 195 3.45 -2.35 27.80
N MET A 196 3.80 -3.04 26.71
CA MET A 196 5.20 -3.16 26.25
C MET A 196 5.79 -1.87 25.66
N LEU A 197 4.99 -0.80 25.56
CA LEU A 197 5.40 0.52 25.07
C LEU A 197 5.98 1.44 26.15
N HIS A 198 5.80 1.11 27.43
CA HIS A 198 6.30 1.90 28.55
C HIS A 198 7.82 1.89 28.83
N PRO A 199 8.65 0.89 28.44
CA PRO A 199 10.02 0.79 28.96
C PRO A 199 11.09 1.61 28.20
N ILE A 200 10.74 2.42 27.19
CA ILE A 200 11.75 3.15 26.38
C ILE A 200 12.40 4.33 27.15
N VAL A 201 11.87 4.71 28.32
CA VAL A 201 12.46 5.78 29.17
C VAL A 201 13.91 5.46 29.60
N HIS A 202 14.36 4.20 29.51
CA HIS A 202 15.71 3.79 29.91
C HIS A 202 16.73 3.62 28.78
N ALA A 203 16.36 3.77 27.50
CA ALA A 203 17.29 3.59 26.38
C ALA A 203 18.14 4.83 26.08
N GLU A 204 17.67 6.04 26.45
CA GLU A 204 18.36 7.31 26.18
C GLU A 204 19.71 7.44 26.92
N SER A 205 19.95 6.69 28.00
CA SER A 205 21.18 6.78 28.79
C SER A 205 22.37 5.98 28.24
N ARG A 206 22.15 5.07 27.28
CA ARG A 206 23.22 4.20 26.72
C ARG A 206 23.85 4.72 25.43
N ALA A 207 23.22 5.68 24.74
CA ALA A 207 23.71 6.20 23.46
C ALA A 207 24.88 7.19 23.60
N ASN A 208 25.34 7.50 24.82
CA ASN A 208 26.40 8.50 25.07
C ASN A 208 27.79 7.91 25.42
N ALA A 209 28.02 6.61 25.18
CA ALA A 209 29.31 5.98 25.44
C ALA A 209 30.07 5.69 24.13
N LYS A 210 31.25 6.30 23.97
CA LYS A 210 32.21 6.02 22.88
C LYS A 210 32.66 4.55 22.93
N PRO A 211 32.82 3.86 21.79
CA PRO A 211 33.31 2.49 21.77
C PRO A 211 34.83 2.46 22.00
N THR A 212 35.27 1.74 23.02
CA THR A 212 36.67 1.33 23.18
C THR A 212 36.84 -0.06 22.57
N ASN A 213 37.86 -0.20 21.72
CA ASN A 213 38.35 -1.48 21.25
C ASN A 213 38.82 -2.34 22.44
N ASP A 214 38.38 -3.59 22.51
CA ASP A 214 39.32 -4.63 22.89
C ASP A 214 38.96 -5.98 22.27
N THR A 215 40.02 -6.65 21.87
CA THR A 215 40.14 -7.90 21.15
C THR A 215 40.09 -9.11 22.08
N ASP A 216 39.82 -10.26 21.46
CA ASP A 216 40.28 -11.59 21.86
C ASP A 216 39.49 -12.32 22.98
N ARG A 217 38.83 -13.43 22.65
CA ARG A 217 39.45 -14.77 22.74
C ARG A 217 38.50 -15.91 22.32
N ARG A 218 39.16 -16.91 21.74
CA ARG A 218 38.74 -18.16 21.09
C ARG A 218 38.32 -19.27 22.09
N LEU A 219 37.63 -20.31 21.57
CA LEU A 219 37.69 -21.78 21.86
C LEU A 219 36.30 -22.43 22.06
N THR A 220 35.71 -23.14 21.08
CA THR A 220 35.86 -24.57 20.62
C THR A 220 35.13 -25.64 21.44
N ALA A 221 34.21 -26.38 20.78
CA ALA A 221 33.98 -27.85 20.82
C ALA A 221 32.62 -28.12 20.10
N SER A 222 32.51 -28.68 18.88
CA SER A 222 32.80 -30.04 18.39
C SER A 222 32.14 -31.18 19.18
N THR A 223 31.12 -31.82 18.59
CA THR A 223 31.00 -33.29 18.46
C THR A 223 29.83 -33.70 17.53
N GLN A 224 30.19 -34.34 16.42
CA GLN A 224 29.49 -35.43 15.72
C GLN A 224 30.37 -36.70 15.88
N PRO A 225 30.02 -37.96 15.52
CA PRO A 225 29.22 -38.41 14.36
C PRO A 225 28.37 -39.70 14.61
N SER A 226 27.62 -40.27 13.66
CA SER A 226 28.12 -41.26 12.68
C SER A 226 27.00 -41.89 11.83
N SER A 227 27.46 -42.56 10.78
CA SER A 227 26.89 -42.96 9.48
C SER A 227 26.20 -44.33 9.39
N GLY A 228 25.48 -44.58 8.27
CA GLY A 228 25.42 -45.94 7.67
C GLY A 228 24.28 -46.26 6.65
N ALA A 229 24.61 -46.22 5.34
CA ALA A 229 24.23 -47.13 4.22
C ALA A 229 22.74 -47.49 3.90
N ALA A 230 22.33 -47.98 2.72
CA ALA A 230 22.61 -47.81 1.27
C ALA A 230 21.61 -48.72 0.50
N ALA A 231 21.07 -48.24 -0.66
CA ALA A 231 20.39 -48.96 -1.78
C ALA A 231 19.11 -49.81 -1.48
N VAL A 232 18.10 -50.04 -2.35
CA VAL A 232 18.04 -50.47 -3.76
C VAL A 232 16.62 -50.25 -4.37
N ALA A 233 16.52 -49.92 -5.68
CA ALA A 233 15.49 -50.25 -6.71
C ALA A 233 13.96 -50.04 -6.45
N ALA A 234 13.05 -49.80 -7.41
CA ALA A 234 13.01 -49.45 -8.84
C ALA A 234 11.53 -49.17 -9.22
N ALA A 235 11.34 -48.41 -10.31
CA ALA A 235 10.20 -48.40 -11.25
C ALA A 235 8.75 -48.17 -10.76
N MET A 236 8.12 -47.12 -11.30
CA MET A 236 6.83 -47.18 -12.02
C MET A 236 6.61 -45.84 -12.73
N ALA A 237 6.75 -45.87 -14.06
CA ALA A 237 6.42 -44.78 -14.96
C ALA A 237 4.90 -44.77 -15.21
N VAL A 238 4.27 -43.60 -15.11
CA VAL A 238 2.97 -43.33 -15.73
C VAL A 238 3.14 -42.10 -16.61
N THR A 239 2.73 -42.31 -17.86
CA THR A 239 2.94 -41.51 -19.06
C THR A 239 2.26 -40.16 -19.02
N ALA A 240 3.04 -39.10 -19.19
CA ALA A 240 2.57 -37.78 -19.58
C ALA A 240 2.17 -37.76 -21.06
N VAL A 241 0.99 -37.22 -21.38
CA VAL A 241 0.60 -36.87 -22.75
C VAL A 241 0.90 -35.37 -22.96
N PRO A 242 1.67 -34.96 -23.98
CA PRO A 242 2.27 -33.63 -24.06
C PRO A 242 1.37 -32.57 -24.69
N TRP A 243 1.51 -31.35 -24.14
CA TRP A 243 1.01 -30.09 -24.67
C TRP A 243 1.89 -29.61 -25.84
N GLN A 244 1.61 -30.07 -27.06
CA GLN A 244 2.30 -29.66 -28.30
C GLN A 244 1.25 -29.80 -29.45
N LEU A 245 0.97 -28.85 -30.34
CA LEU A 245 1.75 -27.78 -30.93
C LEU A 245 0.85 -26.61 -31.35
N ARG A 246 1.27 -25.36 -31.09
CA ARG A 246 1.25 -24.31 -32.13
C ARG A 246 2.16 -23.14 -31.77
N GLN A 247 3.16 -22.97 -32.64
CA GLN A 247 4.02 -21.79 -32.85
C GLN A 247 5.27 -21.68 -31.96
N GLN A 248 6.28 -22.43 -32.41
CA GLN A 248 7.69 -22.10 -32.29
C GLN A 248 7.94 -20.65 -32.77
N ARG A 249 8.16 -19.73 -31.83
CA ARG A 249 9.10 -18.62 -32.02
C ARG A 249 10.26 -18.89 -31.08
N ALA A 250 11.46 -18.91 -31.65
CA ALA A 250 12.71 -19.25 -30.99
C ALA A 250 12.85 -18.60 -29.61
N TYR A 251 12.74 -19.42 -28.55
CA TYR A 251 13.32 -19.07 -27.26
C TYR A 251 14.83 -19.30 -27.40
N CYS A 252 15.58 -18.22 -27.55
CA CYS A 252 17.03 -18.26 -27.32
C CYS A 252 17.24 -18.70 -25.87
N ASN A 253 17.66 -19.95 -25.72
CA ASN A 253 17.74 -20.67 -24.46
C ASN A 253 19.06 -20.33 -23.75
N ASP A 254 19.10 -19.18 -23.07
CA ASP A 254 20.27 -18.80 -22.27
C ASP A 254 19.93 -17.97 -21.00
N ALA A 255 18.81 -18.29 -20.33
CA ALA A 255 18.40 -17.58 -19.11
C ALA A 255 18.10 -18.54 -17.95
N ARG A 256 18.99 -18.57 -16.96
CA ARG A 256 18.70 -19.11 -15.61
C ARG A 256 17.38 -18.54 -15.09
N LEU A 257 16.47 -19.41 -14.62
CA LEU A 257 15.22 -19.01 -13.98
C LEU A 257 15.52 -18.17 -12.73
N SER A 258 15.19 -16.88 -12.76
CA SER A 258 15.61 -15.94 -11.70
C SER A 258 14.98 -16.23 -10.34
N HIS A 259 13.78 -16.82 -10.30
CA HIS A 259 13.05 -17.10 -9.06
C HIS A 259 13.36 -18.44 -8.41
N LEU A 260 14.34 -19.19 -8.94
CA LEU A 260 14.78 -20.45 -8.35
C LEU A 260 16.19 -20.29 -7.75
N ASP A 261 16.47 -21.01 -6.67
CA ASP A 261 17.83 -21.24 -6.19
C ASP A 261 18.50 -22.38 -6.98
N ASP A 262 19.78 -22.62 -6.72
CA ASP A 262 20.56 -23.68 -7.38
C ASP A 262 20.05 -25.11 -7.04
N GLN A 263 19.10 -25.22 -6.09
CA GLN A 263 18.42 -26.45 -5.70
C GLN A 263 16.97 -26.51 -6.22
N GLY A 264 16.53 -25.55 -7.05
CA GLY A 264 15.20 -25.51 -7.64
C GLY A 264 14.08 -25.01 -6.71
N ARG A 265 14.41 -24.41 -5.55
CA ARG A 265 13.42 -23.84 -4.63
C ARG A 265 13.09 -22.40 -4.98
N ALA A 266 11.83 -22.04 -4.82
CA ALA A 266 11.34 -20.67 -5.00
C ALA A 266 12.05 -19.70 -4.04
N ARG A 267 12.60 -18.62 -4.59
CA ARG A 267 13.19 -17.52 -3.81
C ARG A 267 12.84 -16.16 -4.40
N MET A 268 12.73 -15.17 -3.53
CA MET A 268 12.69 -13.77 -3.94
C MET A 268 14.09 -13.36 -4.43
N VAL A 269 14.15 -12.69 -5.58
CA VAL A 269 15.42 -12.28 -6.20
C VAL A 269 16.03 -11.14 -5.40
N ASP A 270 17.31 -11.21 -5.05
CA ASP A 270 18.01 -10.04 -4.49
C ASP A 270 18.18 -8.95 -5.57
N VAL A 271 17.72 -7.75 -5.25
CA VAL A 271 17.76 -6.57 -6.12
C VAL A 271 18.55 -5.42 -5.50
N GLY A 272 19.18 -5.60 -4.33
CA GLY A 272 19.87 -4.55 -3.59
C GLY A 272 21.01 -3.88 -4.36
N ALA A 273 21.70 -4.62 -5.24
CA ALA A 273 22.77 -4.09 -6.08
C ALA A 273 22.27 -3.40 -7.38
N LYS A 274 20.98 -3.43 -7.68
CA LYS A 274 20.42 -2.81 -8.90
C LYS A 274 20.13 -1.34 -8.64
N ALA A 275 20.40 -0.49 -9.63
CA ALA A 275 20.09 0.93 -9.55
C ALA A 275 18.58 1.19 -9.46
N VAL A 276 18.20 2.17 -8.63
CA VAL A 276 16.83 2.68 -8.54
C VAL A 276 16.55 3.57 -9.74
N THR A 277 15.59 3.17 -10.57
CA THR A 277 15.19 3.91 -11.79
C THR A 277 13.68 4.10 -11.81
N ARG A 278 13.21 5.14 -12.52
CA ARG A 278 11.77 5.30 -12.79
C ARG A 278 11.33 4.20 -13.74
N ARG A 279 10.29 3.49 -13.36
CA ARG A 279 9.71 2.36 -14.09
C ARG A 279 8.22 2.57 -14.28
N VAL A 280 7.73 2.13 -15.42
CA VAL A 280 6.31 2.19 -15.77
C VAL A 280 5.89 0.82 -16.26
N ALA A 281 4.70 0.38 -15.87
CA ALA A 281 4.06 -0.83 -16.38
C ALA A 281 2.59 -0.51 -16.68
N VAL A 282 2.09 -1.00 -17.82
CA VAL A 282 0.69 -0.90 -18.21
C VAL A 282 0.19 -2.29 -18.51
N ALA A 283 -0.89 -2.71 -17.85
CA ALA A 283 -1.59 -3.95 -18.11
C ALA A 283 -3.03 -3.68 -18.57
N VAL A 284 -3.60 -4.64 -19.29
CA VAL A 284 -4.96 -4.58 -19.82
C VAL A 284 -5.66 -5.91 -19.61
N CYS A 285 -6.98 -5.90 -19.46
CA CYS A 285 -7.83 -7.07 -19.62
C CYS A 285 -9.20 -6.68 -20.20
N SER A 286 -9.97 -7.69 -20.60
CA SER A 286 -11.29 -7.54 -21.19
C SER A 286 -12.37 -8.24 -20.37
N VAL A 287 -13.48 -7.55 -20.12
CA VAL A 287 -14.65 -8.08 -19.39
C VAL A 287 -15.86 -8.06 -20.31
N ARG A 288 -16.27 -9.24 -20.79
CA ARG A 288 -17.46 -9.39 -21.64
C ARG A 288 -18.70 -9.57 -20.77
N VAL A 289 -19.73 -8.78 -21.04
CA VAL A 289 -21.04 -8.84 -20.39
C VAL A 289 -22.14 -8.78 -21.45
N ALA A 290 -23.36 -9.19 -21.09
CA ALA A 290 -24.53 -9.12 -21.96
C ALA A 290 -24.91 -7.67 -22.32
N ALA A 291 -25.49 -7.46 -23.51
CA ALA A 291 -25.90 -6.15 -24.00
C ALA A 291 -26.84 -5.37 -23.04
N PRO A 292 -27.79 -6.01 -22.32
CA PRO A 292 -28.58 -5.31 -21.31
C PRO A 292 -27.73 -4.72 -20.17
N VAL A 293 -26.68 -5.42 -19.73
CA VAL A 293 -25.78 -4.95 -18.67
C VAL A 293 -24.93 -3.78 -19.14
N LEU A 294 -24.46 -3.78 -20.39
CA LEU A 294 -23.77 -2.62 -20.98
C LEU A 294 -24.63 -1.35 -20.93
N ARG A 295 -25.94 -1.46 -21.20
CA ARG A 295 -26.87 -0.33 -21.10
C ARG A 295 -27.00 0.17 -19.66
N LEU A 296 -27.12 -0.74 -18.71
CA LEU A 296 -27.19 -0.38 -17.28
C LEU A 296 -25.90 0.29 -16.81
N LEU A 297 -24.75 -0.19 -17.25
CA LEU A 297 -23.45 0.41 -16.93
C LEU A 297 -23.32 1.85 -17.48
N ARG A 298 -23.74 2.10 -18.73
CA ARG A 298 -23.76 3.45 -19.32
C ARG A 298 -24.69 4.41 -18.57
N ALA A 299 -25.81 3.90 -18.08
CA ALA A 299 -26.81 4.69 -17.36
C ALA A 299 -26.57 4.79 -15.85
N ALA A 300 -25.47 4.20 -15.33
CA ALA A 300 -25.24 4.01 -13.89
C ALA A 300 -26.44 3.37 -13.14
N GLY A 301 -27.20 2.51 -13.84
CA GLY A 301 -28.47 1.96 -13.38
C GLY A 301 -28.41 0.56 -12.78
N LEU A 302 -27.22 0.07 -12.39
CA LEU A 302 -27.11 -1.22 -11.72
C LEU A 302 -27.69 -1.15 -10.30
N PRO A 303 -28.42 -2.17 -9.81
CA PRO A 303 -28.98 -2.17 -8.46
C PRO A 303 -27.94 -2.01 -7.34
N LYS A 304 -26.68 -2.36 -7.62
CA LYS A 304 -25.56 -2.27 -6.69
C LYS A 304 -24.83 -0.91 -6.70
N GLY A 305 -25.25 0.02 -7.55
CA GLY A 305 -24.62 1.34 -7.71
C GLY A 305 -23.58 1.39 -8.82
N ASP A 306 -22.67 2.36 -8.74
CA ASP A 306 -21.68 2.65 -9.78
C ASP A 306 -20.55 1.61 -9.83
N ALA A 307 -20.69 0.64 -10.75
CA ALA A 307 -19.73 -0.43 -10.92
C ALA A 307 -18.38 0.04 -11.48
N LEU A 308 -18.33 1.13 -12.26
CA LEU A 308 -17.09 1.60 -12.89
C LEU A 308 -16.18 2.23 -11.85
N THR A 309 -16.73 3.14 -11.04
CA THR A 309 -15.99 3.78 -9.94
C THR A 309 -15.50 2.74 -8.92
N VAL A 310 -16.36 1.77 -8.56
CA VAL A 310 -15.96 0.67 -7.65
C VAL A 310 -14.81 -0.15 -8.24
N ALA A 311 -14.86 -0.45 -9.55
CA ALA A 311 -13.80 -1.20 -10.21
C ALA A 311 -12.47 -0.44 -10.27
N GLU A 312 -12.50 0.86 -10.52
CA GLU A 312 -11.29 1.71 -10.53
C GLU A 312 -10.62 1.75 -9.14
N ILE A 313 -11.41 1.96 -8.08
CA ILE A 313 -10.91 1.94 -6.70
C ILE A 313 -10.35 0.56 -6.34
N ALA A 314 -11.07 -0.51 -6.69
CA ALA A 314 -10.64 -1.87 -6.43
C ALA A 314 -9.31 -2.19 -7.15
N GLY A 315 -9.13 -1.73 -8.40
CA GLY A 315 -7.87 -1.89 -9.12
C GLY A 315 -6.71 -1.14 -8.48
N VAL A 316 -6.93 0.10 -8.01
CA VAL A 316 -5.91 0.86 -7.26
C VAL A 316 -5.51 0.15 -5.97
N MET A 317 -6.49 -0.41 -5.25
CA MET A 317 -6.24 -1.19 -4.03
C MET A 317 -5.50 -2.50 -4.33
N GLY A 318 -5.88 -3.19 -5.40
CA GLY A 318 -5.24 -4.42 -5.87
C GLY A 318 -3.77 -4.22 -6.19
N ALA A 319 -3.44 -3.17 -6.95
CA ALA A 319 -2.06 -2.82 -7.27
C ALA A 319 -1.20 -2.58 -6.02
N LYS A 320 -1.74 -1.86 -5.02
CA LYS A 320 -1.03 -1.59 -3.75
C LYS A 320 -0.80 -2.83 -2.88
N ARG A 321 -1.60 -3.88 -3.03
CA ARG A 321 -1.52 -5.13 -2.26
C ARG A 321 -0.87 -6.28 -3.03
N THR A 322 -0.18 -5.98 -4.14
CA THR A 322 0.41 -7.02 -5.00
C THR A 322 1.39 -7.91 -4.26
N ALA A 323 2.27 -7.33 -3.43
CA ALA A 323 3.24 -8.10 -2.64
C ALA A 323 2.59 -9.00 -1.57
N ASP A 324 1.38 -8.68 -1.13
CA ASP A 324 0.61 -9.53 -0.20
C ASP A 324 -0.04 -10.73 -0.93
N LEU A 325 -0.30 -10.58 -2.23
CA LEU A 325 -1.01 -11.57 -3.05
C LEU A 325 -0.06 -12.48 -3.83
N ILE A 326 1.08 -11.95 -4.30
CA ILE A 326 2.03 -12.67 -5.16
C ILE A 326 3.31 -12.96 -4.34
N PRO A 327 3.55 -14.22 -3.91
CA PRO A 327 4.50 -14.54 -2.83
C PRO A 327 5.95 -14.08 -3.02
N LEU A 328 6.44 -13.95 -4.26
CA LEU A 328 7.83 -13.59 -4.56
C LEU A 328 8.01 -12.16 -5.08
N CYS A 329 6.94 -11.35 -5.04
CA CYS A 329 7.05 -9.93 -5.39
C CYS A 329 7.67 -9.13 -4.25
N HIS A 330 8.53 -8.18 -4.62
CA HIS A 330 9.06 -7.21 -3.67
C HIS A 330 7.96 -6.21 -3.28
N PRO A 331 7.89 -5.76 -2.02
CA PRO A 331 7.12 -4.59 -1.66
C PRO A 331 7.67 -3.35 -2.39
N LEU A 332 6.82 -2.61 -3.10
CA LEU A 332 7.21 -1.47 -3.91
C LEU A 332 6.52 -0.16 -3.47
N PRO A 333 7.28 0.95 -3.33
CA PRO A 333 6.71 2.27 -3.02
C PRO A 333 6.14 2.93 -4.29
N LEU A 334 4.91 2.56 -4.66
CA LEU A 334 4.28 3.03 -5.91
C LEU A 334 4.13 4.55 -5.94
N ASP A 335 4.63 5.19 -7.00
CA ASP A 335 4.51 6.64 -7.22
C ASP A 335 3.12 7.01 -7.73
N CYS A 336 2.54 6.18 -8.60
CA CYS A 336 1.23 6.40 -9.20
C CYS A 336 0.58 5.07 -9.59
N VAL A 337 -0.74 4.98 -9.42
CA VAL A 337 -1.57 3.93 -9.98
C VAL A 337 -2.76 4.61 -10.66
N ARG A 338 -2.99 4.32 -11.94
CA ARG A 338 -4.12 4.81 -12.71
C ARG A 338 -4.87 3.62 -13.30
N VAL A 339 -6.16 3.52 -12.97
CA VAL A 339 -7.05 2.50 -13.53
C VAL A 339 -8.12 3.22 -14.33
N SER A 340 -8.40 2.73 -15.53
CA SER A 340 -9.50 3.21 -16.36
C SER A 340 -10.29 2.05 -16.93
N VAL A 341 -11.60 2.22 -16.99
CA VAL A 341 -12.52 1.24 -17.59
C VAL A 341 -13.20 1.87 -18.80
N HIS A 342 -12.93 1.34 -19.98
CA HIS A 342 -13.51 1.81 -21.24
C HIS A 342 -14.64 0.87 -21.67
N LEU A 343 -15.84 1.42 -21.85
CA LEU A 343 -16.95 0.67 -22.42
C LEU A 343 -16.82 0.62 -23.94
N PRO A 344 -17.24 -0.47 -24.59
CA PRO A 344 -17.33 -0.50 -26.06
C PRO A 344 -18.32 0.56 -26.55
N THR A 345 -18.09 1.12 -27.73
CA THR A 345 -19.03 2.06 -28.38
C THR A 345 -20.31 1.34 -28.79
N ASP A 346 -20.18 0.11 -29.30
CA ASP A 346 -21.30 -0.69 -29.77
C ASP A 346 -22.09 -1.32 -28.61
N SER A 347 -23.31 -1.77 -28.90
CA SER A 347 -24.18 -2.48 -27.95
C SER A 347 -23.67 -3.88 -27.59
N ILE A 348 -22.63 -4.35 -28.28
CA ILE A 348 -22.01 -5.66 -28.14
C ILE A 348 -20.51 -5.42 -28.01
N GLY A 349 -19.87 -5.99 -26.99
CA GLY A 349 -18.42 -5.86 -26.81
C GLY A 349 -17.98 -6.18 -25.39
N ALA A 350 -16.67 -6.08 -25.16
CA ALA A 350 -16.06 -6.24 -23.85
C ALA A 350 -15.62 -4.87 -23.32
N LEU A 351 -15.83 -4.64 -22.01
CA LEU A 351 -15.20 -3.54 -21.32
C LEU A 351 -13.69 -3.77 -21.32
N ARG A 352 -12.92 -2.72 -21.59
CA ARG A 352 -11.46 -2.75 -21.53
C ARG A 352 -10.99 -2.07 -20.26
N VAL A 353 -10.42 -2.85 -19.35
CA VAL A 353 -9.79 -2.35 -18.13
C VAL A 353 -8.31 -2.14 -18.43
N GLN A 354 -7.79 -0.95 -18.12
CA GLN A 354 -6.37 -0.64 -18.22
C GLN A 354 -5.86 -0.18 -16.85
N CYS A 355 -4.72 -0.73 -16.43
CA CYS A 355 -4.04 -0.34 -15.19
C CYS A 355 -2.60 0.07 -15.52
N GLU A 356 -2.26 1.32 -15.22
CA GLU A 356 -0.91 1.87 -15.32
C GLU A 356 -0.33 2.10 -13.94
N VAL A 357 0.90 1.62 -13.72
CA VAL A 357 1.63 1.77 -12.48
C VAL A 357 3.00 2.40 -12.76
N CYS A 358 3.35 3.41 -11.96
CA CYS A 358 4.66 4.04 -11.96
C CYS A 358 5.34 3.81 -10.60
N VAL A 359 6.65 3.55 -10.63
CA VAL A 359 7.47 3.35 -9.42
C VAL A 359 8.90 3.84 -9.65
N ARG A 360 9.59 4.19 -8.57
CA ARG A 360 11.06 4.31 -8.52
C ARG A 360 11.63 3.20 -7.66
N ALA A 361 12.14 2.15 -8.30
CA ALA A 361 12.57 0.93 -7.63
C ALA A 361 13.69 0.19 -8.41
N PRO A 362 14.40 -0.75 -7.78
CA PRO A 362 15.37 -1.62 -8.44
C PRO A 362 14.73 -2.76 -9.27
N THR A 363 13.41 -2.95 -9.16
CA THR A 363 12.61 -3.94 -9.90
C THR A 363 11.38 -3.30 -10.54
N GLY A 364 10.84 -3.94 -11.58
CA GLY A 364 9.66 -3.48 -12.33
C GLY A 364 8.35 -3.64 -11.57
N ALA A 365 7.31 -2.96 -12.07
CA ALA A 365 5.95 -2.95 -11.51
C ALA A 365 4.93 -3.72 -12.39
N GLU A 366 5.40 -4.70 -13.16
CA GLU A 366 4.55 -5.49 -14.07
C GLU A 366 3.42 -6.19 -13.30
N MET A 367 3.74 -6.73 -12.12
CA MET A 367 2.80 -7.48 -11.30
C MET A 367 1.75 -6.57 -10.67
N GLU A 368 2.11 -5.34 -10.30
CA GLU A 368 1.18 -4.35 -9.79
C GLU A 368 0.18 -3.90 -10.85
N ALA A 369 0.65 -3.69 -12.08
CA ALA A 369 -0.22 -3.36 -13.19
C ALA A 369 -1.20 -4.52 -13.49
N LEU A 370 -0.69 -5.75 -13.61
CA LEU A 370 -1.51 -6.95 -13.87
C LEU A 370 -2.53 -7.21 -12.75
N THR A 371 -2.10 -7.11 -11.50
CA THR A 371 -2.95 -7.32 -10.33
C THR A 371 -4.04 -6.25 -10.26
N GLY A 372 -3.70 -4.98 -10.48
CA GLY A 372 -4.69 -3.91 -10.53
C GLY A 372 -5.76 -4.11 -11.61
N ALA A 373 -5.35 -4.52 -12.82
CA ALA A 373 -6.31 -4.84 -13.89
C ALA A 373 -7.19 -6.06 -13.55
N ALA A 374 -6.61 -7.10 -12.96
CA ALA A 374 -7.33 -8.31 -12.56
C ALA A 374 -8.38 -8.02 -11.47
N VAL A 375 -7.99 -7.29 -10.43
CA VAL A 375 -8.88 -6.96 -9.30
C VAL A 375 -10.01 -6.03 -9.75
N ALA A 376 -9.73 -5.05 -10.61
CA ALA A 376 -10.77 -4.22 -11.22
C ALA A 376 -11.77 -5.06 -12.04
N ALA A 377 -11.30 -6.04 -12.81
CA ALA A 377 -12.19 -6.93 -13.56
C ALA A 377 -13.04 -7.84 -12.64
N LEU A 378 -12.47 -8.33 -11.54
CA LEU A 378 -13.20 -9.10 -10.53
C LEU A 378 -14.26 -8.24 -9.83
N ALA A 379 -13.98 -6.97 -9.57
CA ALA A 379 -14.96 -6.03 -9.04
C ALA A 379 -16.11 -5.78 -10.03
N LEU A 380 -15.82 -5.60 -11.33
CA LEU A 380 -16.85 -5.51 -12.36
C LEU A 380 -17.73 -6.76 -12.40
N TYR A 381 -17.11 -7.95 -12.29
CA TYR A 381 -17.83 -9.20 -12.18
C TYR A 381 -18.77 -9.19 -10.96
N ASP A 382 -18.28 -8.83 -9.76
CA ASP A 382 -19.08 -8.82 -8.54
C ASP A 382 -20.32 -7.90 -8.66
N MET A 383 -20.12 -6.72 -9.26
CA MET A 383 -21.13 -5.70 -9.44
C MET A 383 -22.17 -6.09 -10.49
N CYS A 384 -21.77 -6.85 -11.51
CA CYS A 384 -22.64 -7.22 -12.61
C CYS A 384 -23.26 -8.63 -12.48
N LYS A 385 -22.72 -9.52 -11.62
CA LYS A 385 -23.11 -10.95 -11.57
C LYS A 385 -24.58 -11.20 -11.23
N SER A 386 -25.31 -10.23 -10.70
CA SER A 386 -26.76 -10.36 -10.48
C SER A 386 -27.57 -10.16 -11.76
N ALA A 387 -27.06 -9.34 -12.68
CA ALA A 387 -27.72 -9.01 -13.95
C ALA A 387 -27.23 -9.88 -15.11
N ASP A 388 -26.02 -10.45 -15.03
CA ASP A 388 -25.48 -11.39 -16.00
C ASP A 388 -24.64 -12.47 -15.30
N LYS A 389 -24.93 -13.75 -15.57
CA LYS A 389 -24.22 -14.90 -15.00
C LYS A 389 -23.11 -15.42 -15.91
N ASN A 390 -23.06 -14.99 -17.16
CA ASN A 390 -22.14 -15.47 -18.20
C ASN A 390 -20.98 -14.50 -18.45
N ILE A 391 -20.64 -13.69 -17.45
CA ILE A 391 -19.55 -12.72 -17.54
C ILE A 391 -18.23 -13.46 -17.75
N VAL A 392 -17.43 -13.01 -18.71
CA VAL A 392 -16.11 -13.59 -18.99
C VAL A 392 -15.03 -12.52 -18.85
N ILE A 393 -14.06 -12.78 -17.97
CA ILE A 393 -12.81 -12.03 -17.88
C ILE A 393 -11.77 -12.74 -18.75
N SER A 394 -11.11 -12.00 -19.62
CA SER A 394 -10.18 -12.53 -20.62
C SER A 394 -9.05 -11.55 -20.90
N ASP A 395 -8.04 -12.00 -21.66
CA ASP A 395 -7.01 -11.12 -22.22
C ASP A 395 -6.20 -10.32 -21.19
N LEU A 396 -6.04 -10.83 -19.96
CA LEU A 396 -5.18 -10.21 -18.96
C LEU A 396 -3.72 -10.32 -19.40
N ARG A 397 -3.12 -9.19 -19.77
CA ARG A 397 -1.74 -9.14 -20.26
C ARG A 397 -1.08 -7.79 -20.02
N LEU A 398 0.25 -7.80 -20.06
CA LEU A 398 1.05 -6.58 -20.06
C LEU A 398 1.02 -5.95 -21.46
N LEU A 399 0.74 -4.65 -21.53
CA LEU A 399 0.74 -3.87 -22.77
C LEU A 399 2.06 -3.10 -22.93
N HIS A 400 2.58 -2.54 -21.85
CA HIS A 400 3.81 -1.75 -21.87
C HIS A 400 4.62 -1.95 -20.59
N LYS A 401 5.95 -1.95 -20.70
CA LYS A 401 6.84 -1.66 -19.58
C LYS A 401 8.06 -0.87 -20.02
N SER A 402 8.55 0.00 -19.16
CA SER A 402 9.79 0.75 -19.35
C SER A 402 10.57 0.96 -18.05
N GLY A 403 11.87 1.25 -18.16
CA GLY A 403 12.71 1.69 -17.04
C GLY A 403 13.57 0.61 -16.38
N GLY A 404 13.78 -0.53 -17.06
CA GLY A 404 14.61 -1.64 -16.59
C GLY A 404 15.61 -2.14 -17.65
N ARG A 405 16.08 -3.38 -17.50
CA ARG A 405 16.97 -4.01 -18.52
C ARG A 405 16.26 -4.33 -19.83
N SER A 406 14.93 -4.39 -19.80
CA SER A 406 14.09 -4.88 -20.88
C SER A 406 12.82 -4.05 -20.91
N ASP A 407 12.52 -3.46 -22.04
CA ASP A 407 11.29 -2.71 -22.29
C ASP A 407 10.36 -3.54 -23.17
N ILE A 408 9.05 -3.39 -22.96
CA ILE A 408 8.01 -4.06 -23.77
C ILE A 408 7.05 -2.97 -24.25
N ASN A 409 6.70 -2.99 -25.53
CA ASN A 409 5.59 -2.22 -26.06
C ASN A 409 4.79 -3.10 -27.03
N LEU A 410 3.58 -3.47 -26.63
CA LEU A 410 2.67 -4.35 -27.37
C LEU A 410 1.44 -3.58 -27.89
N GLN A 411 1.59 -2.28 -28.20
CA GLN A 411 0.51 -1.43 -28.70
C GLN A 411 -0.18 -1.90 -30.01
N SER A 412 0.27 -2.98 -30.67
CA SER A 412 -0.19 -3.37 -32.00
C SER A 412 -0.48 -4.87 -32.21
N LEU A 413 -1.20 -5.52 -31.28
CA LEU A 413 -1.92 -6.74 -31.64
C LEU A 413 -3.40 -6.41 -31.78
N SER A 414 -3.81 -6.08 -33.00
CA SER A 414 -5.21 -6.12 -33.43
C SER A 414 -5.81 -7.48 -33.06
N PRO A 415 -7.08 -7.58 -32.65
CA PRO A 415 -7.71 -8.88 -32.50
C PRO A 415 -7.55 -9.61 -33.84
N ALA A 416 -6.95 -10.81 -33.80
CA ALA A 416 -6.83 -11.64 -34.98
C ALA A 416 -8.21 -11.74 -35.62
N THR A 417 -8.34 -11.24 -36.85
CA THR A 417 -9.53 -11.40 -37.66
C THR A 417 -9.82 -12.89 -37.70
N SER A 418 -10.93 -13.31 -37.09
CA SER A 418 -11.38 -14.69 -37.17
C SER A 418 -11.60 -15.02 -38.64
N THR A 419 -10.68 -15.76 -39.23
CA THR A 419 -10.94 -16.48 -40.48
C THR A 419 -12.14 -17.39 -40.23
N PRO A 420 -13.15 -17.43 -41.12
CA PRO A 420 -14.29 -18.31 -40.94
C PRO A 420 -13.77 -19.75 -40.88
N VAL A 421 -14.07 -20.45 -39.80
CA VAL A 421 -13.92 -21.90 -39.76
C VAL A 421 -14.96 -22.43 -40.74
N THR A 422 -14.51 -22.86 -41.91
CA THR A 422 -15.29 -23.72 -42.80
C THR A 422 -15.68 -24.96 -42.01
N SER A 423 -16.99 -25.17 -41.84
CA SER A 423 -17.59 -26.39 -41.30
C SER A 423 -17.05 -27.61 -42.05
N PRO A 424 -16.59 -28.67 -41.36
CA PRO A 424 -16.46 -29.97 -42.00
C PRO A 424 -17.85 -30.47 -42.35
N SER A 425 -17.97 -30.99 -43.56
CA SER A 425 -19.12 -31.65 -44.15
C SER A 425 -19.72 -32.73 -43.25
N ASP A 426 -21.05 -32.83 -43.34
CA ASP A 426 -21.87 -33.95 -42.91
C ASP A 426 -21.23 -35.29 -43.31
N ASP A 427 -20.82 -36.08 -42.31
CA ASP A 427 -20.86 -37.54 -42.37
C ASP A 427 -20.60 -38.13 -40.98
N CYS A 428 -21.18 -39.31 -40.76
CA CYS A 428 -21.22 -40.08 -39.50
C CYS A 428 -22.35 -39.69 -38.54
N ALA A 429 -23.57 -40.05 -38.93
CA ALA A 429 -24.60 -40.44 -37.99
C ALA A 429 -24.18 -41.72 -37.24
N GLU A 430 -23.97 -41.64 -35.93
CA GLU A 430 -24.06 -42.80 -35.04
C GLU A 430 -24.75 -42.41 -33.73
N THR A 431 -25.86 -43.11 -33.50
CA THR A 431 -26.76 -43.10 -32.34
C THR A 431 -26.04 -43.30 -31.00
N TYR A 432 -26.33 -42.44 -30.02
CA TYR A 432 -26.06 -42.71 -28.60
C TYR A 432 -27.34 -42.53 -27.77
N ALA A 433 -27.77 -43.62 -27.15
CA ALA A 433 -28.91 -43.69 -26.24
C ALA A 433 -28.58 -43.06 -24.86
N PRO A 434 -29.60 -42.65 -24.07
CA PRO A 434 -29.37 -41.95 -22.81
C PRO A 434 -29.16 -42.94 -21.67
N THR A 435 -28.05 -42.84 -20.94
CA THR A 435 -27.88 -43.49 -19.64
C THR A 435 -27.84 -42.43 -18.54
N GLY A 436 -28.85 -42.47 -17.68
CA GLY A 436 -29.04 -41.55 -16.57
C GLY A 436 -27.99 -41.72 -15.47
N PHE A 437 -27.72 -40.60 -14.78
CA PHE A 437 -26.99 -40.59 -13.52
C PHE A 437 -27.98 -40.79 -12.36
N PRO A 438 -27.70 -41.68 -11.39
CA PRO A 438 -28.51 -41.78 -10.19
C PRO A 438 -28.15 -40.65 -9.21
N HIS A 439 -29.20 -40.13 -8.58
CA HIS A 439 -29.13 -39.24 -7.44
C HIS A 439 -28.31 -39.82 -6.29
N LEU A 440 -27.46 -38.98 -5.68
CA LEU A 440 -27.32 -38.82 -4.23
C LEU A 440 -26.69 -37.45 -3.93
#